data_AF-X8HHE9-F1
#
_entry.id   AF-X8HHE9-F1
#
_cell.length_a   1.000
_cell.length_b   1.000
_cell.length_c   1.000
_cell.angle_alpha   90.00
_cell.angle_beta   90.00
_cell.angle_gamma   90.00
#
_symmetry.space_group_name_H-M   'P 1'
#
loop_
_entity.id
_entity.type
_entity.pdbx_description
1 polymer ?
#
loop_
_entity_poly.entity_id
_entity_poly.type
_entity_poly.pdbx_seq_one_letter_code
_entity_poly.pdbx_strand_id
1 'polypeptide(L)'
;MGAKHGETILSENRIRIREDVYERACNGYGRDRLTMAHELGHLLLHRVETITLAREYGDIPPYKDPEWQANAFAGELLAPYEYIKDMSIIDIASHYGITEKAASIQRRRK
;
A
#
# COMPACT_ATOMS: atom_id res chain seq x y z
N MET A 1 19.09 1.40 2.27
CA MET A 1 18.64 0.41 1.26
C MET A 1 18.74 0.94 -0.19
N GLY A 2 19.73 1.79 -0.51
CA GLY A 2 19.81 2.44 -1.83
C GLY A 2 18.53 3.17 -2.20
N ALA A 3 18.02 2.92 -3.41
CA ALA A 3 16.77 3.50 -3.91
C ALA A 3 15.49 2.88 -3.31
N LYS A 4 15.57 1.73 -2.65
CA LYS A 4 14.39 1.08 -2.04
C LYS A 4 14.00 1.74 -0.73
N HIS A 5 12.70 2.00 -0.56
CA HIS A 5 12.12 2.56 0.67
C HIS A 5 11.73 1.47 1.69
N GLY A 6 11.33 0.31 1.20
CA GLY A 6 11.03 -0.89 1.97
C GLY A 6 11.20 -2.14 1.10
N GLU A 7 11.21 -3.30 1.75
CA GLU A 7 11.03 -4.59 1.08
C GLU A 7 10.43 -5.62 2.04
N THR A 8 9.57 -6.47 1.50
CA THR A 8 8.99 -7.62 2.19
C THR A 8 9.66 -8.91 1.74
N ILE A 9 10.20 -9.65 2.70
CA ILE A 9 10.86 -10.93 2.50
C ILE A 9 9.91 -12.03 2.97
N LEU A 10 9.09 -12.51 2.04
CA LEU A 10 8.01 -13.46 2.33
C LEU A 10 8.53 -14.77 2.94
N SER A 11 9.69 -15.27 2.51
CA SER A 11 10.28 -16.49 3.05
C SER A 11 10.70 -16.39 4.52
N GLU A 12 10.93 -15.17 5.01
CA GLU A 12 11.32 -14.91 6.40
C GLU A 12 10.16 -14.33 7.23
N ASN A 13 9.00 -14.10 6.62
CA ASN A 13 7.92 -13.28 7.18
C ASN A 13 8.42 -11.95 7.76
N ARG A 14 9.33 -11.28 7.03
CA ARG A 14 10.06 -10.11 7.52
C ARG A 14 9.86 -8.92 6.59
N ILE A 15 9.52 -7.77 7.16
CA ILE A 15 9.56 -6.49 6.47
C ILE A 15 10.83 -5.76 6.89
N ARG A 16 11.55 -5.18 5.92
CA ARG A 16 12.68 -4.26 6.15
C ARG A 16 12.31 -2.90 5.59
N ILE A 17 12.51 -1.85 6.39
CA ILE A 17 12.20 -0.47 6.02
C ILE A 17 13.46 0.36 6.15
N ARG A 18 13.64 1.32 5.24
CA ARG A 18 14.72 2.30 5.36
C ARG A 18 14.43 3.22 6.55
N GLU A 19 15.40 3.42 7.43
CA GLU A 19 15.21 4.13 8.70
C GLU A 19 14.52 5.50 8.56
N ASP A 20 14.93 6.32 7.59
CA ASP A 20 14.32 7.62 7.31
C ASP A 20 12.84 7.53 6.91
N VAL A 21 12.44 6.47 6.21
CA VAL A 21 11.04 6.21 5.84
C VAL A 21 10.26 5.82 7.09
N TYR A 22 10.83 4.96 7.94
CA TYR A 22 10.22 4.58 9.21
C TYR A 22 10.00 5.80 10.12
N GLU A 23 11.03 6.62 10.32
CA GLU A 23 10.94 7.83 11.15
C GLU A 23 9.89 8.81 10.62
N ARG A 24 9.85 9.05 9.30
CA ARG A 24 8.82 9.90 8.68
C ARG A 24 7.43 9.31 8.81
N ALA A 25 7.27 7.99 8.68
CA ALA A 25 5.98 7.34 8.89
C ALA A 25 5.50 7.52 10.34
N CYS A 26 6.40 7.37 11.33
CA CYS A 26 6.12 7.66 12.74
C CYS A 26 5.74 9.14 12.96
N ASN A 27 6.36 10.05 12.22
CA ASN A 27 6.04 11.49 12.25
C ASN A 27 4.80 11.87 11.42
N GLY A 28 4.02 10.90 10.91
CA GLY A 28 2.75 11.16 10.22
C GLY A 28 2.86 11.48 8.73
N TYR A 29 4.02 11.28 8.09
CA TYR A 29 4.18 11.56 6.67
C TYR A 29 3.39 10.54 5.85
N GLY A 30 2.31 11.00 5.19
CA GLY A 30 1.34 10.12 4.56
C GLY A 30 1.92 9.19 3.48
N ARG A 31 2.95 9.62 2.74
CA ARG A 31 3.63 8.77 1.75
C ARG A 31 4.39 7.62 2.40
N ASP A 32 5.10 7.90 3.49
CA ASP A 32 5.89 6.91 4.18
C ASP A 32 4.98 5.94 4.95
N ARG A 33 3.88 6.43 5.54
CA ARG A 33 2.80 5.57 6.09
C ARG A 33 2.22 4.62 5.04
N LEU A 34 1.98 5.10 3.82
CA LEU A 34 1.51 4.28 2.71
C LEU A 34 2.55 3.20 2.35
N THR A 35 3.84 3.53 2.38
CA THR A 35 4.92 2.56 2.16
C THR A 35 4.89 1.45 3.22
N MET A 36 4.75 1.80 4.49
CA MET A 36 4.63 0.81 5.59
C MET A 36 3.44 -0.13 5.38
N ALA A 37 2.28 0.45 5.06
CA ALA A 37 1.05 -0.32 4.84
C ALA A 37 1.13 -1.20 3.59
N HIS A 38 1.84 -0.76 2.54
CA HIS A 38 2.07 -1.51 1.31
C HIS A 38 2.90 -2.78 1.58
N GLU A 39 4.03 -2.65 2.29
CA GLU A 39 4.85 -3.81 2.66
C GLU A 39 4.09 -4.78 3.59
N LEU A 40 3.27 -4.25 4.50
CA LEU A 40 2.37 -5.08 5.30
C LEU A 40 1.35 -5.83 4.42
N GLY A 41 0.82 -5.18 3.39
CA GLY A 41 -0.06 -5.79 2.40
C GLY A 41 0.60 -6.96 1.69
N HIS A 42 1.86 -6.81 1.28
CA HIS A 42 2.63 -7.92 0.73
C HIS A 42 2.71 -9.10 1.69
N LEU A 43 3.07 -8.84 2.95
CA LEU A 43 3.25 -9.89 3.94
C LEU A 43 1.94 -10.65 4.27
N LEU A 44 0.80 -9.95 4.28
CA LEU A 44 -0.49 -10.53 4.66
C LEU A 44 -1.22 -11.20 3.49
N LEU A 45 -1.15 -10.62 2.29
CA LEU A 45 -1.90 -11.10 1.13
C LEU A 45 -1.14 -12.13 0.31
N HIS A 46 0.19 -12.11 0.36
CA HIS A 46 1.03 -12.95 -0.49
C HIS A 46 1.78 -13.96 0.36
N ARG A 47 1.85 -15.21 -0.12
CA ARG A 47 2.73 -16.24 0.42
C ARG A 47 3.58 -16.79 -0.70
N VAL A 48 4.78 -17.28 -0.36
CA VAL A 48 5.67 -17.94 -1.33
C VAL A 48 4.94 -19.10 -2.03
N GLU A 49 4.08 -19.81 -1.30
CA GLU A 49 3.30 -20.96 -1.80
C GLU A 49 2.16 -20.57 -2.76
N THR A 50 1.68 -19.32 -2.72
CA THR A 50 0.54 -18.85 -3.52
C THR A 50 0.97 -18.03 -4.74
N ILE A 51 2.26 -17.71 -4.89
CA ILE A 51 2.79 -17.03 -6.08
C ILE A 51 2.98 -18.08 -7.17
N THR A 52 1.93 -18.31 -7.96
CA THR A 52 2.01 -19.14 -9.15
C THR A 52 2.65 -18.32 -10.28
N LEU A 53 3.87 -18.68 -10.68
CA LEU A 53 4.53 -18.13 -11.87
C LEU A 53 3.93 -18.75 -13.15
N ALA A 54 2.66 -18.46 -13.43
CA ALA A 54 2.05 -18.82 -14.70
C ALA A 54 2.38 -17.74 -15.74
N ARG A 55 3.00 -18.13 -16.86
CA ARG A 55 3.08 -17.27 -18.05
C ARG A 55 1.71 -17.24 -18.72
N GLU A 56 0.83 -16.33 -18.29
CA GLU A 56 -0.37 -16.00 -19.08
C GLU A 56 0.02 -15.01 -20.19
N TYR A 57 -0.39 -15.32 -21.43
CA TYR A 57 -0.31 -14.37 -22.55
C TYR A 57 -1.56 -13.47 -22.50
N GLY A 58 -1.42 -12.22 -22.04
CA GLY A 58 -2.49 -11.23 -21.96
C GLY A 58 -2.26 -10.16 -20.88
N ASP A 59 -3.09 -9.12 -20.84
CA ASP A 59 -3.06 -8.13 -19.75
C ASP A 59 -3.47 -8.79 -18.43
N ILE A 60 -2.62 -8.70 -17.41
CA ILE A 60 -2.93 -9.17 -16.05
C ILE A 60 -3.97 -8.21 -15.46
N PRO A 61 -5.18 -8.66 -15.10
CA PRO A 61 -6.15 -7.79 -14.45
C PRO A 61 -5.56 -7.21 -13.15
N PRO A 62 -5.79 -5.92 -12.83
CA PRO A 62 -5.17 -5.29 -11.67
C PRO A 62 -5.38 -6.05 -10.35
N TYR A 63 -6.55 -6.66 -10.15
CA TYR A 63 -6.83 -7.45 -8.94
C TYR A 63 -6.01 -8.74 -8.81
N LYS A 64 -5.28 -9.18 -9.85
CA LYS A 64 -4.35 -10.31 -9.80
C LYS A 64 -2.88 -9.88 -9.63
N ASP A 65 -2.58 -8.59 -9.78
CA ASP A 65 -1.22 -8.06 -9.64
C ASP A 65 -0.89 -7.85 -8.14
N PRO A 66 0.15 -8.53 -7.59
CA PRO A 66 0.56 -8.37 -6.20
C PRO A 66 0.85 -6.92 -5.79
N GLU A 67 1.47 -6.12 -6.67
CA GLU A 67 1.78 -4.72 -6.39
C GLU A 67 0.51 -3.87 -6.32
N TRP A 68 -0.43 -4.14 -7.22
CA TRP A 68 -1.73 -3.47 -7.19
C TRP A 68 -2.52 -3.86 -5.93
N GLN A 69 -2.53 -5.14 -5.57
CA GLN A 69 -3.19 -5.65 -4.37
C GLN A 69 -2.59 -5.04 -3.09
N ALA A 70 -1.27 -4.96 -2.97
CA ALA A 70 -0.60 -4.32 -1.84
C ALA A 70 -0.95 -2.82 -1.74
N ASN A 71 -1.00 -2.12 -2.88
CA ASN A 71 -1.47 -0.74 -2.92
C ASN A 71 -2.97 -0.61 -2.60
N ALA A 72 -3.80 -1.58 -2.98
CA ALA A 72 -5.23 -1.63 -2.66
C ALA A 72 -5.42 -1.76 -1.15
N PHE A 73 -4.75 -2.75 -0.55
CA PHE A 73 -4.69 -2.97 0.89
C PHE A 73 -4.24 -1.73 1.65
N ALA A 74 -3.14 -1.10 1.24
CA ALA A 74 -2.59 0.08 1.91
C ALA A 74 -3.58 1.26 1.91
N GLY A 75 -4.34 1.43 0.81
CA GLY A 75 -5.39 2.44 0.71
C GLY A 75 -6.53 2.17 1.69
N GLU A 76 -7.07 0.96 1.71
CA GLU A 76 -8.16 0.59 2.62
C GLU A 76 -7.73 0.63 4.09
N LEU A 77 -6.50 0.23 4.40
CA LEU A 77 -5.99 0.26 5.77
C LEU A 77 -5.86 1.70 6.31
N LEU A 78 -5.39 2.62 5.47
CA LEU A 78 -5.13 4.00 5.90
C LEU A 78 -6.35 4.91 5.76
N ALA A 79 -7.22 4.67 4.78
CA ALA A 79 -8.39 5.49 4.48
C ALA A 79 -9.49 4.59 3.87
N PRO A 80 -10.26 3.86 4.71
CA PRO A 80 -11.23 2.88 4.23
C PRO A 80 -12.30 3.56 3.38
N TYR A 81 -12.57 3.01 2.18
CA TYR A 81 -13.43 3.64 1.18
C TYR A 81 -14.80 4.03 1.74
N GLU A 82 -15.40 3.14 2.53
CA GLU A 82 -16.75 3.30 3.08
C GLU A 82 -16.92 4.57 3.91
N TYR A 83 -15.85 5.04 4.55
CA TYR A 83 -15.88 6.25 5.39
C TYR A 83 -15.45 7.52 4.64
N ILE A 84 -14.81 7.39 3.47
CA ILE A 84 -14.23 8.54 2.75
C ILE A 84 -14.99 8.91 1.47
N LYS A 85 -15.88 8.04 0.97
CA LYS A 85 -16.54 8.18 -0.34
C LYS A 85 -17.25 9.53 -0.53
N ASP A 86 -17.79 10.08 0.55
CA ASP A 86 -18.54 11.35 0.56
C ASP A 86 -17.72 12.55 1.09
N MET A 87 -16.45 12.33 1.44
CA MET A 87 -15.56 13.39 1.95
C MET A 87 -14.84 14.15 0.82
N SER A 88 -14.44 15.39 1.11
CA SER A 88 -13.54 16.14 0.23
C SER A 88 -12.13 15.54 0.27
N ILE A 89 -11.35 15.71 -0.80
CA ILE A 89 -9.97 15.19 -0.86
C ILE A 89 -9.09 15.80 0.25
N ILE A 90 -9.31 17.07 0.59
CA ILE A 90 -8.58 17.79 1.62
C ILE A 90 -8.91 17.21 3.01
N ASP A 91 -10.20 16.97 3.29
CA ASP A 91 -10.63 16.39 4.56
C ASP A 91 -10.11 14.97 4.73
N ILE A 92 -10.10 14.17 3.66
CA ILE A 92 -9.54 12.82 3.69
C ILE A 92 -8.04 12.88 4.01
N ALA A 93 -7.30 13.72 3.29
CA ALA A 93 -5.86 13.86 3.49
C ALA A 93 -5.51 14.30 4.91
N SER A 94 -6.24 15.30 5.43
CA SER A 94 -6.03 15.83 6.77
C SER A 94 -6.45 14.84 7.87
N HIS A 95 -7.64 14.26 7.79
CA HIS A 95 -8.18 13.39 8.82
C HIS A 95 -7.45 12.04 8.91
N TYR A 96 -7.14 11.44 7.76
CA TYR A 96 -6.50 10.12 7.71
C TYR A 96 -4.98 10.19 7.62
N GLY A 97 -4.39 11.39 7.55
CA GLY A 97 -2.94 11.59 7.49
C GLY A 97 -2.29 10.97 6.26
N ILE A 98 -2.94 11.12 5.10
CA ILE A 98 -2.44 10.64 3.80
C ILE A 98 -2.26 11.81 2.82
N THR A 99 -1.51 11.61 1.75
CA THR A 99 -1.36 12.66 0.72
C THR A 99 -2.67 12.90 -0.03
N GLU A 100 -2.92 14.11 -0.52
CA GLU A 100 -4.08 14.41 -1.38
C GLU A 100 -4.14 13.52 -2.63
N LYS A 101 -2.97 13.16 -3.20
CA LYS A 101 -2.90 12.23 -4.32
C LYS A 101 -3.43 10.85 -3.94
N ALA A 102 -3.02 10.32 -2.78
CA ALA A 102 -3.50 9.04 -2.27
C ALA A 102 -5.00 9.09 -1.97
N ALA A 103 -5.48 10.18 -1.34
CA ALA A 103 -6.90 10.41 -1.08
C ALA A 103 -7.74 10.41 -2.37
N SER A 104 -7.25 11.11 -3.41
CA SER A 104 -7.92 11.17 -4.73
C SER A 104 -8.02 9.80 -5.40
N ILE A 105 -6.97 8.99 -5.31
CA ILE A 105 -6.96 7.61 -5.84
C ILE A 105 -7.93 6.74 -5.04
N GLN A 106 -7.83 6.76 -3.71
CA GLN A 106 -8.59 5.91 -2.81
C GLN A 106 -10.09 6.18 -2.88
N ARG A 107 -10.52 7.44 -2.99
CA ARG A 107 -11.94 7.81 -3.17
C ARG A 107 -12.53 7.33 -4.51
N ARG A 108 -11.70 6.96 -5.49
CA ARG A 108 -12.13 6.51 -6.82
C ARG A 108 -12.11 4.99 -6.98
N ARG A 109 -11.57 4.24 -6.01
CA ARG A 109 -11.58 2.78 -6.04
C ARG A 109 -13.00 2.29 -5.76
N LYS A 110 -13.63 1.71 -6.76
CA LYS A 110 -14.92 1.02 -6.69
C LYS A 110 -14.72 -0.43 -7.14
#